data_AF-A0A2I7N6V2-F1
#
_entry.id   AF-A0A2I7N6V2-F1
#
_cell.length_a   1.000
_cell.length_b   1.000
_cell.length_c   1.000
_cell.angle_alpha   90.00
_cell.angle_beta   90.00
_cell.angle_gamma   90.00
#
_symmetry.space_group_name_H-M   'P 1'
#
loop_
_entity.id
_entity.type
_entity.pdbx_description
1 polymer ?
#
loop_
_entity_poly.entity_id
_entity_poly.type
_entity_poly.pdbx_seq_one_letter_code
_entity_poly.pdbx_strand_id
1 'polypeptide(L)'
;MIDVDWSGDNEKIASTFAEELKKLLEKLPVKDYEIKTKVYRNGFNIALRYPYDLLMVACEMLDWVWADITDLFDLEREVNLKRSVRRFKKIIAENQKLILRKIYNKALEKKVNFFVNKDTVVLGSGVYQFKAKLNKILKLSDIPWKKIKNIPSVLITGTNGKTTTTRLTEFICRKSGLVSGYCSTDWVMINGKLVSEGDLSGPSGHQFVLSSSKVEVAILEVARGEWSNVDCYLIMQPQLR
;
A
#
# COMPACT_ATOMS: atom_id res chain seq x y z
N MET A 1 -10.81 7.59 6.77
CA MET A 1 -11.11 8.99 7.17
C MET A 1 -12.20 8.87 8.22
N ILE A 2 -11.93 9.34 9.43
CA ILE A 2 -12.88 9.27 10.55
C ILE A 2 -13.23 10.71 10.88
N ASP A 3 -14.50 11.09 10.71
CA ASP A 3 -14.97 12.45 11.01
C ASP A 3 -15.62 12.44 12.41
N VAL A 4 -15.09 13.23 13.33
CA VAL A 4 -15.62 13.35 14.71
C VAL A 4 -15.71 14.82 15.08
N ASP A 5 -16.86 15.25 15.60
CA ASP A 5 -17.05 16.62 16.09
C ASP A 5 -16.22 16.81 17.37
N TRP A 6 -15.28 17.75 17.36
CA TRP A 6 -14.35 17.95 18.49
C TRP A 6 -13.98 19.42 18.66
N SER A 7 -14.23 19.96 19.86
CA SER A 7 -13.95 21.35 20.20
C SER A 7 -12.72 21.54 21.10
N GLY A 8 -11.86 20.52 21.26
CA GLY A 8 -10.73 20.56 22.19
C GLY A 8 -9.36 20.63 21.52
N ASP A 9 -8.30 20.33 22.28
CA ASP A 9 -6.91 20.45 21.83
C ASP A 9 -6.46 19.26 20.96
N ASN A 10 -6.23 19.52 19.68
CA ASN A 10 -5.75 18.52 18.70
C ASN A 10 -4.36 17.97 19.07
N GLU A 11 -3.48 18.76 19.70
CA GLU A 11 -2.17 18.28 20.13
C GLU A 11 -2.32 17.27 21.26
N LYS A 12 -3.24 17.52 22.19
CA LYS A 12 -3.54 16.62 23.31
C LYS A 12 -4.07 15.27 22.82
N ILE A 13 -5.03 15.25 21.88
CA ILE A 13 -5.54 13.97 21.35
C ILE A 13 -4.44 13.24 20.58
N ALA A 14 -3.73 13.92 19.68
CA ALA A 14 -2.72 13.30 18.84
C ALA A 14 -1.56 12.71 19.67
N SER A 15 -1.12 13.41 20.73
CA SER A 15 -0.11 12.91 21.65
C SER A 15 -0.61 11.72 22.47
N THR A 16 -1.81 11.81 23.04
CA THR A 16 -2.45 10.70 23.78
C THR A 16 -2.56 9.46 22.90
N PHE A 17 -2.94 9.64 21.63
CA PHE A 17 -3.01 8.54 20.68
C PHE A 17 -1.65 7.88 20.45
N ALA A 18 -0.65 8.68 20.11
CA ALA A 18 0.68 8.15 19.83
C ALA A 18 1.25 7.40 21.03
N GLU A 19 1.00 7.90 22.25
CA GLU A 19 1.40 7.25 23.50
C GLU A 19 0.69 5.92 23.73
N GLU A 20 -0.63 5.86 23.60
CA GLU A 20 -1.39 4.62 23.78
C GLU A 20 -1.03 3.56 22.71
N LEU A 21 -0.88 3.99 21.46
CA LEU A 21 -0.41 3.13 20.38
C LEU A 21 1.01 2.59 20.69
N LYS A 22 1.91 3.44 21.19
CA LYS A 22 3.26 3.04 21.58
C LYS A 22 3.25 2.04 22.74
N LYS A 23 2.46 2.29 23.80
CA LYS A 23 2.30 1.36 24.95
C LYS A 23 1.83 -0.01 24.48
N LEU A 24 0.88 -0.05 23.54
CA LEU A 24 0.43 -1.30 22.92
C LEU A 24 1.56 -2.00 22.17
N LEU A 25 2.22 -1.32 21.22
CA LEU A 25 3.28 -1.89 20.39
C LEU A 25 4.48 -2.40 21.20
N GLU A 26 4.84 -1.73 22.30
CA GLU A 26 5.88 -2.17 23.23
C GLU A 26 5.57 -3.52 23.91
N LYS A 27 4.31 -3.93 24.01
CA LYS A 27 3.91 -5.22 24.60
C LYS A 27 3.66 -6.32 23.56
N LEU A 28 3.72 -6.01 22.27
CA LEU A 28 3.52 -6.94 21.17
C LEU A 28 4.82 -7.61 20.70
N PRO A 29 4.77 -8.81 20.09
CA PRO A 29 5.97 -9.56 19.70
C PRO A 29 6.75 -8.94 18.54
N VAL A 30 6.13 -8.08 17.73
CA VAL A 30 6.75 -7.45 16.56
C VAL A 30 7.28 -6.07 16.94
N LYS A 31 8.58 -5.86 16.78
CA LYS A 31 9.30 -4.65 17.20
C LYS A 31 9.76 -3.73 16.06
N ASP A 32 9.62 -4.18 14.82
CA ASP A 32 9.88 -3.34 13.64
C ASP A 32 8.67 -2.45 13.39
N TYR A 33 8.65 -1.28 14.02
CA TYR A 33 7.61 -0.28 13.83
C TYR A 33 8.17 1.14 13.94
N GLU A 34 7.41 2.11 13.43
CA GLU A 34 7.69 3.54 13.61
C GLU A 34 6.36 4.28 13.65
N ILE A 35 6.22 5.22 14.58
CA ILE A 35 5.04 6.08 14.67
C ILE A 35 5.45 7.48 14.28
N LYS A 36 4.70 8.13 13.40
CA LYS A 36 4.82 9.57 13.10
C LYS A 36 3.49 10.24 13.33
N THR A 37 3.54 11.44 13.90
CA THR A 37 2.35 12.28 14.07
C THR A 37 2.57 13.62 13.38
N LYS A 38 1.48 14.20 12.87
CA LYS A 38 1.48 15.56 12.34
C LYS A 38 0.15 16.22 12.67
N VAL A 39 0.20 17.28 13.46
CA VAL A 39 -0.99 18.02 13.89
C VAL A 39 -1.22 19.21 12.95
N TYR A 40 -2.49 19.51 12.72
CA TYR A 40 -2.97 20.62 11.92
C TYR A 40 -4.04 21.39 12.71
N ARG A 41 -4.45 22.54 12.18
CA ARG A 41 -5.49 23.36 12.81
C ARG A 41 -6.84 22.62 12.95
N ASN A 42 -7.20 21.79 11.96
CA ASN A 42 -8.51 21.13 11.87
C ASN A 42 -8.42 19.60 12.01
N GLY A 43 -7.39 19.10 12.71
CA GLY A 43 -7.20 17.66 12.90
C GLY A 43 -5.73 17.27 12.99
N PHE A 44 -5.47 15.98 12.90
CA PHE A 44 -4.11 15.44 12.98
C PHE A 44 -4.00 14.17 12.13
N ASN A 45 -2.79 13.82 11.76
CA ASN A 45 -2.46 12.57 11.08
C ASN A 45 -1.57 11.73 11.97
N ILE A 46 -1.84 10.42 12.01
CA ILE A 46 -0.97 9.44 12.63
C ILE A 46 -0.60 8.40 11.59
N ALA A 47 0.70 8.17 11.45
CA ALA A 47 1.24 7.17 10.57
C ALA A 47 1.93 6.07 11.36
N LEU A 48 1.61 4.80 11.03
CA LEU A 48 2.27 3.62 11.59
C LEU A 48 3.01 2.88 10.47
N ARG A 49 4.33 2.78 10.61
CA ARG A 49 5.17 1.85 9.85
C ARG A 49 5.11 0.48 10.52
N TYR A 50 4.80 -0.56 9.76
CA TYR A 50 4.74 -1.93 10.27
C TYR A 50 5.14 -2.93 9.17
N PRO A 51 5.48 -4.19 9.50
CA PRO A 51 5.86 -5.17 8.48
C PRO A 51 4.73 -5.42 7.49
N TYR A 52 5.10 -5.58 6.20
CA TYR A 52 4.14 -5.66 5.10
C TYR A 52 3.02 -6.70 5.30
N ASP A 53 3.38 -7.89 5.78
CA ASP A 53 2.43 -9.00 6.03
C ASP A 53 1.43 -8.71 7.15
N LEU A 54 1.66 -7.66 7.94
CA LEU A 54 0.83 -7.26 9.07
C LEU A 54 0.24 -5.85 8.89
N LEU A 55 0.27 -5.25 7.70
CA LEU A 55 -0.30 -3.92 7.48
C LEU A 55 -1.79 -3.86 7.81
N MET A 56 -2.57 -4.89 7.46
CA MET A 56 -3.98 -4.94 7.84
C MET A 56 -4.19 -4.98 9.36
N VAL A 57 -3.28 -5.67 10.07
CA VAL A 57 -3.30 -5.72 11.53
C VAL A 57 -2.94 -4.35 12.12
N ALA A 58 -2.01 -3.62 11.50
CA ALA A 58 -1.68 -2.25 11.88
C ALA A 58 -2.86 -1.27 11.63
N CYS A 59 -3.64 -1.42 10.57
CA CYS A 59 -4.88 -0.66 10.38
C CYS A 59 -5.84 -0.90 11.56
N GLU A 60 -6.06 -2.17 11.89
CA GLU A 60 -6.95 -2.53 13.00
C GLU A 60 -6.44 -2.01 14.34
N MET A 61 -5.12 -1.93 14.56
CA MET A 61 -4.54 -1.28 15.74
C MET A 61 -4.86 0.21 15.79
N LEU A 62 -4.75 0.92 14.66
CA LEU A 62 -5.08 2.34 14.59
C LEU A 62 -6.56 2.57 14.93
N ASP A 63 -7.46 1.82 14.31
CA ASP A 63 -8.90 1.93 14.57
C ASP A 63 -9.26 1.56 16.02
N TRP A 64 -8.61 0.52 16.56
CA TRP A 64 -8.83 0.09 17.94
C TRP A 64 -8.36 1.11 18.97
N VAL A 65 -7.16 1.65 18.77
CA VAL A 65 -6.60 2.67 19.65
C VAL A 65 -7.42 3.95 19.53
N TRP A 66 -7.89 4.31 18.34
CA TRP A 66 -8.83 5.42 18.17
C TRP A 66 -10.09 5.26 19.02
N ALA A 67 -10.74 4.10 18.95
CA ALA A 67 -11.93 3.82 19.74
C ALA A 67 -11.66 3.86 21.26
N ASP A 68 -10.51 3.33 21.71
CA ASP A 68 -10.10 3.41 23.12
C ASP A 68 -9.91 4.88 23.57
N ILE A 69 -9.42 5.75 22.69
CA ILE A 69 -9.22 7.18 22.98
C ILE A 69 -10.53 7.93 22.97
N THR A 70 -11.43 7.68 22.03
CA THR A 70 -12.76 8.31 22.03
C THR A 70 -13.51 7.94 23.31
N ASP A 71 -13.49 6.66 23.73
CA ASP A 71 -14.08 6.23 25.01
C ASP A 71 -13.44 6.95 26.22
N LEU A 72 -12.12 7.19 26.18
CA LEU A 72 -11.42 7.89 27.24
C LEU A 72 -11.85 9.36 27.36
N PHE A 73 -12.02 10.06 26.24
CA PHE A 73 -12.39 11.47 26.23
C PHE A 73 -13.90 11.70 26.43
N ASP A 74 -14.75 10.86 25.85
CA ASP A 74 -16.21 11.05 25.88
C ASP A 74 -16.86 10.42 27.11
N LEU A 75 -16.31 9.30 27.60
CA LEU A 75 -16.91 8.48 28.66
C LEU A 75 -16.02 8.36 29.90
N GLU A 76 -14.87 9.04 29.93
CA GLU A 76 -13.85 8.97 30.99
C GLU A 76 -13.39 7.53 31.30
N ARG A 77 -13.46 6.66 30.29
CA ARG A 77 -13.14 5.24 30.45
C ARG A 77 -11.65 4.98 30.22
N GLU A 78 -10.98 4.44 31.22
CA GLU A 78 -9.56 4.08 31.08
C GLU A 78 -9.30 3.01 29.99
N VAL A 79 -8.21 3.22 29.25
CA VAL A 79 -7.73 2.28 28.22
C VAL A 79 -7.31 0.96 28.86
N ASN A 80 -7.99 -0.12 28.49
CA ASN A 80 -7.65 -1.46 28.97
C ASN A 80 -6.52 -2.08 28.12
N LEU A 81 -5.28 -1.71 28.42
CA LEU A 81 -4.10 -2.20 27.68
C LEU A 81 -4.00 -3.73 27.66
N LYS A 82 -4.37 -4.43 28.74
CA LYS A 82 -4.34 -5.91 28.81
C LYS A 82 -5.27 -6.53 27.76
N ARG A 83 -6.47 -5.95 27.57
CA ARG A 83 -7.44 -6.36 26.55
C ARG A 83 -6.85 -6.21 25.15
N SER A 84 -6.28 -5.03 24.86
CA SER A 84 -5.72 -4.69 23.55
C SER A 84 -4.52 -5.60 23.22
N VAL A 85 -3.60 -5.80 24.17
CA VAL A 85 -2.45 -6.71 23.99
C VAL A 85 -2.89 -8.15 23.72
N ARG A 86 -3.87 -8.66 24.47
CA ARG A 86 -4.39 -10.03 24.26
C ARG A 86 -4.97 -10.19 22.85
N ARG A 87 -5.78 -9.21 22.39
CA ARG A 87 -6.36 -9.21 21.05
C ARG A 87 -5.28 -9.24 19.98
N PHE A 88 -4.37 -8.27 20.01
CA PHE A 88 -3.39 -8.12 18.93
C PHE A 88 -2.30 -9.19 18.94
N LYS A 89 -1.96 -9.79 20.08
CA LYS A 89 -1.12 -11.01 20.08
C LYS A 89 -1.75 -12.14 19.29
N LYS A 90 -3.06 -12.37 19.47
CA LYS A 90 -3.80 -13.40 18.74
C LYS A 90 -3.87 -13.09 17.23
N ILE A 91 -4.30 -11.87 16.88
CA ILE A 91 -4.46 -11.48 15.48
C ILE A 91 -3.11 -11.48 14.73
N ILE A 92 -2.02 -11.03 15.36
CA ILE A 92 -0.68 -11.14 14.77
C ILE A 92 -0.34 -12.60 14.49
N ALA A 93 -0.53 -13.50 15.46
CA ALA A 93 -0.20 -14.92 15.29
C ALA A 93 -0.99 -15.58 14.14
N GLU A 94 -2.25 -15.19 13.94
CA GLU A 94 -3.12 -15.72 12.88
C GLU A 94 -2.78 -15.15 11.49
N ASN A 95 -2.29 -13.92 11.41
CA ASN A 95 -2.08 -13.22 10.13
C ASN A 95 -0.63 -13.19 9.66
N GLN A 96 0.33 -13.48 10.54
CA GLN A 96 1.76 -13.37 10.23
C GLN A 96 2.17 -14.34 9.11
N LYS A 97 2.77 -13.78 8.05
CA LYS A 97 3.32 -14.53 6.91
C LYS A 97 4.79 -14.19 6.74
N LEU A 98 5.64 -14.85 7.52
CA LEU A 98 7.08 -14.58 7.55
C LEU A 98 7.77 -14.68 6.19
N ILE A 99 7.37 -15.64 5.36
CA ILE A 99 7.93 -15.76 4.00
C ILE A 99 7.54 -14.55 3.14
N LEU A 100 6.29 -14.07 3.23
CA LEU A 100 5.82 -12.89 2.51
C LEU A 100 6.61 -11.65 2.90
N ARG A 101 6.82 -11.44 4.21
CA ARG A 101 7.65 -10.36 4.75
C ARG A 101 9.08 -10.40 4.18
N LYS A 102 9.70 -11.58 4.20
CA LYS A 102 11.04 -11.79 3.65
C LYS A 102 11.10 -11.47 2.15
N ILE A 103 10.09 -11.91 1.38
CA ILE A 103 10.01 -11.63 -0.06
C ILE A 103 9.89 -10.13 -0.31
N TYR A 104 8.99 -9.45 0.40
CA TYR A 104 8.79 -8.00 0.30
C TYR A 104 10.09 -7.23 0.60
N ASN A 105 10.76 -7.52 1.71
CA ASN A 105 12.01 -6.86 2.07
C ASN A 105 13.10 -7.10 1.02
N LYS A 106 13.17 -8.31 0.45
CA LYS A 106 14.14 -8.62 -0.61
C LYS A 106 13.80 -7.89 -1.92
N ALA A 107 12.53 -7.72 -2.23
CA ALA A 107 12.08 -6.93 -3.38
C ALA A 107 12.46 -5.45 -3.23
N LEU A 108 12.26 -4.86 -2.05
CA LEU A 108 12.71 -3.50 -1.71
C LEU A 108 14.22 -3.33 -1.87
N GLU A 109 15.02 -4.23 -1.29
CA GLU A 109 16.48 -4.23 -1.43
C GLU A 109 16.92 -4.25 -2.90
N LYS A 110 16.20 -5.04 -3.73
CA LYS A 110 16.46 -5.14 -5.17
C LYS A 110 15.82 -4.06 -6.01
N LYS A 111 15.02 -3.17 -5.41
CA LYS A 111 14.26 -2.12 -6.09
C LYS A 111 13.41 -2.65 -7.25
N VAL A 112 12.84 -3.85 -7.07
CA VAL A 112 11.90 -4.44 -8.04
C VAL A 112 10.47 -4.27 -7.54
N ASN A 113 9.54 -4.13 -8.48
CA ASN A 113 8.13 -4.04 -8.16
C ASN A 113 7.67 -5.29 -7.40
N PHE A 114 6.75 -5.10 -6.47
CA PHE A 114 6.18 -6.16 -5.66
C PHE A 114 4.68 -5.97 -5.59
N PHE A 115 3.93 -7.01 -5.94
CA PHE A 115 2.47 -7.01 -5.83
C PHE A 115 1.98 -8.33 -5.24
N VAL A 116 0.90 -8.24 -4.48
CA VAL A 116 0.14 -9.41 -4.02
C VAL A 116 -1.29 -9.27 -4.52
N ASN A 117 -1.78 -10.28 -5.22
CA ASN A 117 -3.18 -10.39 -5.58
C ASN A 117 -3.72 -11.74 -5.12
N LYS A 118 -4.62 -11.72 -4.13
CA LYS A 118 -5.07 -12.89 -3.39
C LYS A 118 -3.85 -13.62 -2.82
N ASP A 119 -3.57 -14.83 -3.30
CA ASP A 119 -2.40 -15.61 -2.89
C ASP A 119 -1.28 -15.63 -3.93
N THR A 120 -1.31 -14.76 -4.94
CA THR A 120 -0.29 -14.71 -5.98
C THR A 120 0.64 -13.53 -5.76
N VAL A 121 1.93 -13.83 -5.61
CA VAL A 121 3.00 -12.84 -5.55
C VAL A 121 3.51 -12.58 -6.97
N VAL A 122 3.66 -11.31 -7.31
CA VAL A 122 4.32 -10.83 -8.53
C VAL A 122 5.53 -10.00 -8.13
N LEU A 123 6.67 -10.31 -8.72
CA LEU A 123 7.95 -9.61 -8.53
C LEU A 123 8.47 -9.13 -9.87
N GLY A 124 8.97 -7.90 -9.92
CA GLY A 124 9.32 -7.24 -11.17
C GLY A 124 8.08 -6.84 -11.97
N SER A 125 8.26 -6.59 -13.26
CA SER A 125 7.15 -6.25 -14.16
C SER A 125 7.38 -6.73 -15.58
N GLY A 126 6.30 -6.86 -16.32
CA GLY A 126 6.35 -7.15 -17.74
C GLY A 126 6.95 -8.52 -18.07
N VAL A 127 7.69 -8.57 -19.17
CA VAL A 127 8.44 -9.76 -19.64
C VAL A 127 9.50 -10.27 -18.66
N TYR A 128 9.89 -9.48 -17.66
CA TYR A 128 10.90 -9.85 -16.65
C TYR A 128 10.31 -10.24 -15.29
N GLN A 129 8.97 -10.37 -15.20
CA GLN A 129 8.35 -10.68 -13.93
C GLN A 129 8.55 -12.13 -13.49
N PHE A 130 8.50 -12.36 -12.19
CA PHE A 130 8.24 -13.66 -11.59
C PHE A 130 6.87 -13.64 -10.93
N LYS A 131 6.07 -14.67 -11.20
CA LYS A 131 4.71 -14.81 -10.66
C LYS A 131 4.50 -16.22 -10.12
N ALA A 132 4.12 -16.33 -8.86
CA ALA A 132 3.85 -17.62 -8.23
C ALA A 132 2.84 -17.50 -7.09
N LYS A 133 2.13 -18.60 -6.81
CA LYS A 133 1.32 -18.69 -5.59
C LYS A 133 2.23 -18.69 -4.37
N LEU A 134 1.88 -17.95 -3.33
CA LEU A 134 2.66 -17.79 -2.11
C LEU A 134 2.95 -19.13 -1.43
N ASN A 135 1.97 -20.05 -1.43
CA ASN A 135 2.13 -21.39 -0.86
C ASN A 135 3.12 -22.29 -1.63
N LYS A 136 3.57 -21.89 -2.82
CA LYS A 136 4.61 -22.59 -3.59
C LYS A 136 6.02 -22.04 -3.31
N ILE A 137 6.14 -20.97 -2.54
CA ILE A 137 7.42 -20.36 -2.17
C ILE A 137 7.69 -20.73 -0.71
N LEU A 138 8.60 -21.66 -0.47
CA LEU A 138 8.93 -22.12 0.88
C LEU A 138 10.11 -21.33 1.46
N LYS A 139 11.04 -20.91 0.59
CA LYS A 139 12.23 -20.14 0.94
C LYS A 139 12.56 -19.12 -0.14
N LEU A 140 13.33 -18.10 0.24
CA LEU A 140 13.72 -17.02 -0.68
C LEU A 140 14.50 -17.50 -1.90
N SER A 141 15.21 -18.62 -1.80
CA SER A 141 16.00 -19.19 -2.90
C SER A 141 15.14 -19.91 -3.95
N ASP A 142 13.85 -20.16 -3.69
CA ASP A 142 12.92 -20.70 -4.70
C ASP A 142 12.61 -19.64 -5.78
N ILE A 143 12.91 -18.37 -5.51
CA ILE A 143 12.66 -17.24 -6.40
C ILE A 143 13.92 -16.98 -7.26
N PRO A 144 13.80 -16.95 -8.60
CA PRO A 144 14.92 -16.75 -9.51
C PRO A 144 15.32 -15.27 -9.62
N TRP A 145 15.72 -14.65 -8.51
CA TRP A 145 15.95 -13.20 -8.38
C TRP A 145 16.83 -12.56 -9.47
N LYS A 146 17.79 -13.30 -10.03
CA LYS A 146 18.68 -12.78 -11.09
C LYS A 146 17.95 -12.46 -12.40
N LYS A 147 16.82 -13.13 -12.66
CA LYS A 147 16.01 -12.94 -13.88
C LYS A 147 14.94 -11.86 -13.72
N ILE A 148 14.69 -11.40 -12.49
CA ILE A 148 13.61 -10.48 -12.16
C ILE A 148 14.08 -9.04 -12.33
N LYS A 149 13.34 -8.27 -13.13
CA LYS A 149 13.58 -6.84 -13.37
C LYS A 149 12.27 -6.08 -13.54
N ASN A 150 12.34 -4.76 -13.46
CA ASN A 150 11.25 -3.90 -13.89
C ASN A 150 11.42 -3.57 -15.37
N ILE A 151 10.31 -3.56 -16.12
CA ILE A 151 10.28 -2.95 -17.45
C ILE A 151 10.32 -1.42 -17.38
N PRO A 152 10.82 -0.73 -18.42
CA PRO A 152 10.68 0.71 -18.56
C PRO A 152 9.22 1.14 -18.39
N SER A 153 9.01 2.19 -17.60
CA SER A 153 7.68 2.72 -17.30
C SER A 153 7.66 4.23 -17.47
N VAL A 154 6.65 4.76 -18.15
CA VAL A 154 6.41 6.19 -18.34
C VAL A 154 5.21 6.59 -17.49
N LEU A 155 5.39 7.53 -16.57
CA LEU A 155 4.31 8.05 -15.74
C LEU A 155 3.80 9.36 -16.31
N ILE A 156 2.50 9.44 -16.57
CA ILE A 156 1.86 10.62 -17.17
C ILE A 156 0.91 11.22 -16.15
N THR A 157 1.28 12.41 -15.67
CA THR A 157 0.50 13.20 -14.71
C THR A 157 0.18 14.58 -15.30
N GLY A 158 -0.87 15.22 -14.78
CA GLY A 158 -1.31 16.54 -15.25
C GLY A 158 -2.80 16.78 -15.03
N THR A 159 -3.21 18.04 -15.10
CA THR A 159 -4.63 18.41 -14.98
C THR A 159 -5.40 17.98 -16.22
N ASN A 160 -4.88 18.30 -17.41
CA ASN A 160 -5.51 18.02 -18.70
C ASN A 160 -4.55 17.26 -19.63
N GLY A 161 -5.11 16.51 -20.58
CA GLY A 161 -4.34 15.87 -21.66
C GLY A 161 -3.66 14.54 -21.32
N LYS A 162 -3.71 14.08 -20.06
CA LYS A 162 -3.09 12.81 -19.62
C LYS A 162 -3.45 11.62 -20.50
N THR A 163 -4.75 11.40 -20.73
CA THR A 163 -5.24 10.29 -21.55
C THR A 163 -4.76 10.40 -23.00
N THR A 164 -4.81 11.59 -23.59
CA THR A 164 -4.30 11.83 -24.95
C THR A 164 -2.80 11.55 -25.05
N THR A 165 -2.00 12.05 -24.11
CA THR A 165 -0.55 11.81 -24.07
C THR A 165 -0.23 10.33 -23.82
N THR A 166 -1.02 9.65 -22.99
CA THR A 166 -0.89 8.21 -22.71
C THR A 166 -1.12 7.39 -23.97
N ARG A 167 -2.20 7.65 -24.68
CA ARG A 167 -2.56 6.96 -25.93
C ARG A 167 -1.56 7.25 -27.05
N LEU A 168 -1.10 8.49 -27.18
CA LEU A 168 -0.09 8.85 -28.18
C LEU A 168 1.25 8.18 -27.89
N THR A 169 1.71 8.20 -26.64
CA THR A 169 2.95 7.52 -26.21
C THR A 169 2.86 6.02 -26.47
N GLU A 170 1.75 5.38 -26.11
CA GLU A 170 1.55 3.95 -26.41
C GLU A 170 1.62 3.66 -27.90
N PHE A 171 0.95 4.49 -28.72
CA PHE A 171 0.92 4.32 -30.16
C PHE A 171 2.33 4.38 -30.76
N ILE A 172 3.15 5.34 -30.32
CA ILE A 172 4.55 5.46 -30.73
C ILE A 172 5.32 4.19 -30.35
N CYS A 173 5.22 3.72 -29.11
CA CYS A 173 5.90 2.50 -28.66
C CYS A 173 5.55 1.28 -29.52
N ARG A 174 4.26 1.07 -29.82
CA ARG A 174 3.83 -0.03 -30.72
C ARG A 174 4.35 0.13 -32.14
N LYS A 175 4.34 1.35 -32.69
CA LYS A 175 4.87 1.61 -34.04
C LYS A 175 6.38 1.38 -34.12
N SER A 176 7.09 1.51 -33.00
CA SER A 176 8.49 1.11 -32.86
C SER A 176 8.70 -0.41 -32.63
N GLY A 177 7.65 -1.23 -32.70
CA GLY A 177 7.72 -2.68 -32.59
C GLY A 177 7.73 -3.24 -31.16
N LEU A 178 7.54 -2.39 -30.14
CA LEU A 178 7.50 -2.82 -28.74
C LEU A 178 6.09 -3.26 -28.34
N VAL A 179 6.01 -4.28 -27.48
CA VAL A 179 4.76 -4.68 -26.85
C VAL A 179 4.49 -3.77 -25.64
N SER A 180 3.78 -2.67 -25.86
CA SER A 180 3.40 -1.73 -24.80
C SER A 180 2.05 -2.05 -24.16
N GLY A 181 1.86 -1.57 -22.93
CA GLY A 181 0.56 -1.58 -22.25
C GLY A 181 0.30 -0.26 -21.54
N TYR A 182 -0.97 0.14 -21.47
CA TYR A 182 -1.36 1.36 -20.76
C TYR A 182 -2.68 1.20 -20.03
N CYS A 183 -2.89 2.07 -19.05
CA CYS A 183 -4.14 2.24 -18.35
C CYS A 183 -4.57 3.72 -18.44
N SER A 184 -5.87 3.96 -18.37
CA SER A 184 -6.50 5.28 -18.42
C SER A 184 -7.79 5.26 -17.63
N THR A 185 -8.52 6.38 -17.60
CA THR A 185 -9.85 6.48 -16.99
C THR A 185 -10.92 5.61 -17.66
N ASP A 186 -10.63 5.06 -18.84
CA ASP A 186 -11.62 4.33 -19.63
C ASP A 186 -11.34 2.81 -19.64
N TRP A 187 -10.06 2.40 -19.60
CA TRP A 187 -9.64 1.01 -19.79
C TRP A 187 -8.15 0.73 -19.53
N VAL A 188 -7.83 -0.57 -19.54
CA VAL A 188 -6.48 -1.12 -19.73
C VAL A 188 -6.36 -1.77 -21.12
N MET A 189 -5.31 -1.38 -21.84
CA MET A 189 -4.96 -1.92 -23.15
C MET A 189 -3.56 -2.53 -23.13
N ILE A 190 -3.39 -3.64 -23.83
CA ILE A 190 -2.09 -4.30 -24.04
C ILE A 190 -1.94 -4.60 -25.51
N ASN A 191 -0.88 -4.05 -26.12
CA ASN A 191 -0.58 -4.21 -27.54
C ASN A 191 -1.78 -3.90 -28.45
N GLY A 192 -2.45 -2.77 -28.22
CA GLY A 192 -3.63 -2.36 -28.98
C GLY A 192 -4.89 -3.21 -28.75
N LYS A 193 -4.90 -4.13 -27.79
CA LYS A 193 -6.09 -4.94 -27.43
C LYS A 193 -6.62 -4.53 -26.07
N LEU A 194 -7.94 -4.43 -25.98
CA LEU A 194 -8.65 -4.21 -24.73
C LEU A 194 -8.53 -5.43 -23.83
N VAL A 195 -8.16 -5.20 -22.56
CA VAL A 195 -8.00 -6.26 -21.57
C VAL A 195 -8.95 -6.09 -20.39
N SER A 196 -9.27 -4.85 -20.02
CA SER A 196 -10.27 -4.52 -19.01
C SER A 196 -10.86 -3.15 -19.29
N GLU A 197 -12.16 -2.98 -19.08
CA GLU A 197 -12.87 -1.70 -19.13
C GLU A 197 -13.09 -1.15 -17.73
N GLY A 198 -13.26 0.17 -17.62
CA GLY A 198 -13.51 0.91 -16.37
C GLY A 198 -12.38 1.86 -16.00
N ASP A 199 -12.62 2.70 -14.98
CA ASP A 199 -11.61 3.64 -14.48
C ASP A 199 -10.47 2.89 -13.80
N LEU A 200 -9.35 2.84 -14.50
CA LEU A 200 -8.13 2.16 -14.12
C LEU A 200 -6.95 3.13 -14.19
N SER A 201 -7.19 4.43 -13.96
CA SER A 201 -6.14 5.45 -13.89
C SER A 201 -5.30 5.39 -12.61
N GLY A 202 -5.71 4.56 -11.64
CA GLY A 202 -5.04 4.37 -10.35
C GLY A 202 -4.20 3.09 -10.21
N PRO A 203 -3.78 2.77 -8.96
CA PRO A 203 -2.83 1.70 -8.68
C PRO A 203 -3.26 0.32 -9.18
N SER A 204 -4.57 0.06 -9.22
CA SER A 204 -5.14 -1.18 -9.75
C SER A 204 -4.85 -1.36 -11.24
N GLY A 205 -5.00 -0.30 -12.05
CA GLY A 205 -4.67 -0.31 -13.46
C GLY A 205 -3.17 -0.42 -13.72
N HIS A 206 -2.36 0.29 -12.93
CA HIS A 206 -0.89 0.18 -12.99
C HIS A 206 -0.44 -1.25 -12.75
N GLN A 207 -0.95 -1.86 -11.68
CA GLN A 207 -0.65 -3.25 -11.34
C GLN A 207 -1.07 -4.20 -12.46
N PHE A 208 -2.21 -3.96 -13.11
CA PHE A 208 -2.69 -4.80 -14.20
C PHE A 208 -1.73 -4.79 -15.40
N VAL A 209 -1.30 -3.60 -15.83
CA VAL A 209 -0.33 -3.43 -16.93
C VAL A 209 1.02 -4.04 -16.54
N LEU A 210 1.53 -3.70 -15.37
CA LEU A 210 2.85 -4.15 -14.89
C LEU A 210 2.91 -5.66 -14.63
N SER A 211 1.78 -6.29 -14.29
CA SER A 211 1.70 -7.73 -14.02
C SER A 211 1.46 -8.59 -15.28
N SER A 212 1.39 -7.97 -16.46
CA SER A 212 1.26 -8.70 -17.73
C SER A 212 2.62 -9.16 -18.23
N SER A 213 2.79 -10.47 -18.39
CA SER A 213 4.05 -11.06 -18.90
C SER A 213 4.36 -10.75 -20.35
N LYS A 214 3.45 -10.06 -21.06
CA LYS A 214 3.63 -9.66 -22.47
C LYS A 214 4.23 -8.26 -22.61
N VAL A 215 4.09 -7.41 -21.59
CA VAL A 215 4.43 -5.99 -21.71
C VAL A 215 5.94 -5.79 -21.58
N GLU A 216 6.52 -5.05 -22.51
CA GLU A 216 7.92 -4.65 -22.54
C GLU A 216 8.12 -3.20 -22.08
N VAL A 217 7.10 -2.34 -22.24
CA VAL A 217 7.08 -0.95 -21.78
C VAL A 217 5.69 -0.58 -21.25
N ALA A 218 5.61 -0.02 -20.06
CA ALA A 218 4.36 0.42 -19.45
C ALA A 218 4.18 1.94 -19.59
N ILE A 219 2.97 2.39 -19.96
CA ILE A 219 2.59 3.80 -19.99
C ILE A 219 1.44 3.96 -19.00
N LEU A 220 1.69 4.64 -17.89
CA LEU A 220 0.78 4.69 -16.75
C LEU A 220 0.26 6.11 -16.60
N GLU A 221 -1.03 6.30 -16.88
CA GLU A 221 -1.73 7.51 -16.49
C GLU A 221 -1.85 7.54 -14.96
N VAL A 222 -1.58 8.68 -14.32
CA VAL A 222 -1.61 8.85 -12.86
C VAL A 222 -2.57 9.98 -12.51
N ALA A 223 -3.68 9.68 -11.84
CA ALA A 223 -4.54 10.72 -11.28
C ALA A 223 -3.93 11.34 -10.01
N ARG A 224 -4.39 12.55 -9.63
CA ARG A 224 -3.85 13.26 -8.44
C ARG A 224 -4.14 12.46 -7.17
N GLY A 225 -3.10 12.18 -6.37
CA GLY A 225 -3.21 11.49 -5.09
C GLY A 225 -2.98 9.97 -5.14
N GLU A 226 -2.81 9.39 -6.32
CA GLU A 226 -2.82 7.93 -6.50
C GLU A 226 -1.43 7.29 -6.63
N TRP A 227 -0.35 8.07 -6.61
CA TRP A 227 1.00 7.51 -6.59
C TRP A 227 1.48 7.25 -5.16
N SER A 228 1.40 6.00 -4.71
CA SER A 228 2.07 5.55 -3.48
C SER A 228 3.27 4.68 -3.81
N ASN A 229 4.46 5.29 -3.88
CA ASN A 229 5.71 4.53 -3.81
C ASN A 229 5.90 4.04 -2.36
N VAL A 230 5.56 2.78 -2.14
CA VAL A 230 6.24 1.76 -1.32
C VAL A 230 7.03 2.21 -0.07
N ASP A 231 6.46 3.09 0.72
CA ASP A 231 6.76 3.09 2.15
C ASP A 231 5.55 2.51 2.88
N CYS A 232 5.79 1.54 3.77
CA CYS A 232 4.78 0.88 4.60
C CYS A 232 4.17 1.85 5.64
N TYR A 233 3.84 3.08 5.28
CA TYR A 233 3.13 4.00 6.17
C TYR A 233 1.63 3.86 5.93
N LEU A 234 0.93 3.43 6.96
CA LEU A 234 -0.53 3.57 7.03
C LEU A 234 -0.82 4.91 7.66
N ILE A 235 -1.51 5.80 6.96
CA ILE A 235 -1.86 7.13 7.46
C ILE A 235 -3.34 7.12 7.83
N MET A 236 -3.64 7.29 9.11
CA MET A 236 -4.98 7.60 9.57
C MET A 236 -5.16 9.12 9.59
N GLN A 237 -6.21 9.60 8.93
CA GLN A 237 -6.60 11.02 8.90
C GLN A 237 -7.99 11.17 9.55
N PRO A 238 -8.07 11.44 10.85
CA PRO A 238 -9.27 11.96 11.45
C PRO A 238 -9.45 13.44 11.07
N GLN A 239 -10.59 13.79 10.43
CA GLN A 239 -10.97 15.19 10.27
C GLN A 239 -11.84 15.58 11.45
N LEU A 240 -11.44 16.63 12.16
CA LEU A 240 -12.21 17.16 13.27
C LEU A 240 -12.92 18.41 12.77
N ARG A 241 -14.26 18.42 12.81
CA ARG A 241 -15.07 19.58 12.46
C ARG A 241 -15.28 20.47 13.68
#